data_AF-A0A352D4X3-F1
#
_entry.id   AF-A0A352D4X3-F1
#
_cell.length_a   1.000
_cell.length_b   1.000
_cell.length_c   1.000
_cell.angle_alpha   90.00
_cell.angle_beta   90.00
_cell.angle_gamma   90.00
#
_symmetry.space_group_name_H-M   'P 1'
#
loop_
_entity.id
_entity.type
_entity.pdbx_description
1 polymer ?
#
loop_
_entity_poly.entity_id
_entity_poly.type
_entity_poly.pdbx_seq_one_letter_code
_entity_poly.pdbx_strand_id
1 'polypeptide(L)' 'MSKRQYTSVIRRQLNELNAAIDRRILRGRNYRELARKHRELTRTLRTLERGRTGIFSLFFS' A
#
# COMPACT_ATOMS: atom_id res chain seq x y z
N MET A 1 13.22 -11.16 3.03
CA MET A 1 12.65 -10.64 1.77
C MET A 1 13.53 -9.51 1.26
N SER A 2 13.80 -9.44 -0.05
CA SER A 2 14.48 -8.29 -0.65
C SER A 2 13.54 -7.08 -0.75
N LYS A 3 14.11 -5.86 -0.79
CA LYS A 3 13.35 -4.61 -1.04
C LYS A 3 12.43 -4.75 -2.26
N ARG A 4 12.91 -5.36 -3.35
CA ARG A 4 12.15 -5.61 -4.57
C ARG A 4 10.96 -6.55 -4.35
N GLN A 5 11.16 -7.64 -3.60
CA GLN A 5 10.08 -8.56 -3.24
C GLN A 5 9.04 -7.88 -2.36
N TYR A 6 9.47 -7.06 -1.38
CA TYR A 6 8.57 -6.34 -0.50
C TYR A 6 7.73 -5.28 -1.26
N THR A 7 8.38 -4.49 -2.13
CA THR A 7 7.69 -3.56 -3.04
C THR A 7 6.68 -4.29 -3.94
N SER A 8 7.03 -5.47 -4.45
CA SER A 8 6.11 -6.29 -5.27
C SER A 8 4.87 -6.72 -4.48
N VAL A 9 5.03 -7.14 -3.23
CA VAL A 9 3.91 -7.49 -2.35
C VAL A 9 3.01 -6.28 -2.08
N ILE A 10 3.58 -5.11 -1.77
CA ILE A 10 2.79 -3.88 -1.56
C ILE A 10 2.00 -3.49 -2.82
N ARG A 11 2.63 -3.57 -4.00
CA ARG A 11 1.95 -3.28 -5.28
C ARG A 11 0.79 -4.22 -5.53
N ARG A 12 0.95 -5.52 -5.24
CA ARG A 12 -0.13 -6.50 -5.34
C ARG A 12 -1.30 -6.15 -4.40
N GLN A 13 -1.01 -5.83 -3.14
CA GLN A 13 -2.04 -5.44 -2.17
C GLN A 13 -2.77 -4.16 -2.55
N LEU A 14 -2.07 -3.17 -3.13
CA LEU A 14 -2.71 -1.96 -3.66
C LEU A 14 -3.69 -2.28 -4.79
N ASN A 15 -3.33 -3.17 -5.72
CA ASN A 15 -4.21 -3.60 -6.80
C ASN A 15 -5.45 -4.33 -6.27
N GLU A 16 -5.28 -5.21 -5.27
CA GLU A 16 -6.39 -5.91 -4.62
C GLU A 16 -7.34 -4.94 -3.90
N LEU A 17 -6.81 -3.92 -3.23
CA LEU A 17 -7.59 -2.85 -2.61
C LEU A 17 -8.36 -2.01 -3.61
N ASN A 18 -7.75 -1.66 -4.75
CA ASN A 18 -8.44 -0.92 -5.82
C ASN A 18 -9.64 -1.70 -6.34
N ALA A 19 -9.44 -2.98 -6.69
CA ALA A 19 -10.54 -3.83 -7.14
C ALA A 19 -11.66 -3.95 -6.08
N ALA A 20 -11.29 -3.99 -4.79
CA ALA A 20 -12.27 -4.01 -3.70
C ALA A 20 -13.02 -2.67 -3.52
N ILE A 21 -12.33 -1.54 -3.69
CA ILE A 21 -12.92 -0.20 -3.66
C ILE A 21 -13.91 -0.05 -4.82
N ASP A 22 -13.51 -0.41 -6.04
CA ASP A 22 -14.36 -0.33 -7.23
C ASP A 22 -15.64 -1.13 -7.05
N ARG A 23 -15.52 -2.38 -6.56
CA ARG A 23 -16.69 -3.21 -6.24
C ARG A 23 -17.61 -2.58 -5.18
N ARG A 24 -17.07 -1.83 -4.22
CA ARG A 24 -17.88 -1.14 -3.21
C ARG A 24 -18.53 0.12 -3.76
N ILE A 25 -17.83 0.88 -4.59
CA ILE A 25 -18.38 2.05 -5.30
C ILE A 25 -19.58 1.63 -6.15
N LEU A 26 -19.42 0.60 -6.98
CA LEU A 26 -20.50 0.10 -7.86
C LEU A 26 -21.73 -0.40 -7.06
N ARG A 27 -21.52 -0.88 -5.84
CA ARG A 27 -22.61 -1.38 -4.96
C ARG A 27 -23.17 -0.29 -4.04
N GLY A 28 -22.72 0.97 -4.15
CA GLY A 28 -23.09 2.04 -3.23
C GLY A 28 -22.70 1.79 -1.77
N ARG A 29 -21.69 0.93 -1.52
CA ARG A 29 -21.25 0.53 -0.17
C ARG A 29 -20.09 1.39 0.30
N ASN A 30 -20.02 1.61 1.61
CA ASN A 30 -18.93 2.34 2.23
C ASN A 30 -17.56 1.66 1.99
N TYR A 31 -16.63 2.41 1.41
CA TYR A 31 -15.26 1.98 1.11
C TYR A 31 -14.17 2.75 1.89
N ARG A 32 -14.55 3.59 2.87
CA ARG A 32 -13.65 4.48 3.62
C ARG A 32 -12.48 3.73 4.26
N GLU A 33 -12.74 2.56 4.84
CA GLU A 33 -11.69 1.73 5.43
C GLU A 33 -10.69 1.19 4.39
N LEU A 34 -11.18 0.77 3.22
CA LEU A 34 -10.31 0.31 2.13
C LEU A 34 -9.46 1.45 1.60
N ALA A 35 -10.05 2.64 1.44
CA ALA A 35 -9.34 3.83 1.03
C ALA A 35 -8.26 4.25 2.04
N ARG A 36 -8.53 4.09 3.35
CA ARG A 36 -7.53 4.32 4.41
C ARG A 36 -6.35 3.37 4.27
N LYS A 37 -6.60 2.06 4.15
CA LYS A 37 -5.56 1.04 3.93
C LYS A 37 -4.76 1.29 2.65
N HIS A 38 -5.43 1.68 1.56
CA HIS A 38 -4.80 2.01 0.29
C HIS A 38 -3.85 3.21 0.44
N ARG A 39 -4.28 4.25 1.18
CA ARG A 39 -3.45 5.43 1.44
C ARG A 39 -2.22 5.10 2.29
N GLU A 40 -2.37 4.26 3.31
CA GLU A 40 -1.26 3.78 4.15
C GLU A 40 -0.22 3.02 3.32
N LEU A 41 -0.65 2.03 2.53
CA LEU A 41 0.25 1.26 1.65
C LEU A 41 0.92 2.14 0.57
N THR A 42 0.19 3.11 0.02
CA THR A 42 0.76 4.07 -0.94
C THR A 42 1.86 4.92 -0.30
N ARG A 43 1.69 5.33 0.96
CA ARG A 43 2.73 6.06 1.70
C ARG A 43 3.95 5.18 1.92
N THR A 44 3.75 3.93 2.35
CA THR A 44 4.83 2.95 2.52
C THR A 44 5.60 2.73 1.22
N LEU A 45 4.90 2.56 0.09
CA LEU A 45 5.52 2.39 -1.22
C LEU A 45 6.36 3.61 -1.61
N ARG A 46 5.82 4.83 -1.43
CA ARG A 46 6.55 6.08 -1.72
C ARG A 46 7.79 6.22 -0.85
N THR A 47 7.74 5.83 0.42
CA THR A 47 8.92 5.85 1.31
C THR A 47 9.99 4.88 0.83
N LEU A 48 9.61 3.66 0.42
CA LEU A 48 10.52 2.66 -0.13
C LEU A 48 11.18 3.13 -1.43
N GLU A 49 10.41 3.74 -2.33
CA GLU A 49 10.87 4.21 -3.65
C GLU A 49 11.76 5.45 -3.54
N ARG A 50 11.42 6.41 -2.66
CA ARG A 50 12.19 7.66 -2.50
C ARG A 50 13.49 7.53 -1.72
N GLY A 51 13.80 6.36 -1.15
CA GLY A 51 15.07 6.14 -0.46
C GLY A 51 15.34 7.12 0.68
N ARG A 52 14.30 7.63 1.38
CA ARG A 52 14.51 8.46 2.57
C ARG A 52 14.98 7.57 3.72
N THR A 53 16.30 7.56 3.90
CA THR A 53 17.16 7.06 4.97
C THR A 53 16.83 7.60 6.37
N GLY A 54 15.55 7.76 6.73
CA GLY A 54 15.16 8.33 8.02
C GLY A 54 14.42 7.36 8.95
N ILE A 55 13.62 6.43 8.41
CA ILE A 55 12.71 5.60 9.23
C ILE A 55 12.78 4.11 8.86
N PHE A 56 13.18 3.78 7.62
CA PHE A 56 13.27 2.39 7.17
C PHE A 56 14.52 1.64 7.66
N SER A 57 15.52 2.35 8.18
CA SER A 57 16.72 1.74 8.80
C SER A 57 16.41 1.02 10.11
N LEU A 58 15.29 1.33 10.78
CA LEU A 58 14.90 0.72 12.06
C LEU A 58 14.20 -0.64 11.93
N PHE A 59 13.63 -0.97 10.77
CA PHE A 59 12.88 -2.22 10.56
C PHE A 59 13.68 -3.32 9.84
N PHE A 60 14.89 -3.00 9.38
CA PHE A 60 15.77 -3.91 8.64
C PHE A 60 17.24 -3.88 9.15
N SER A 61 17.48 -3.41 10.38
CA SER A 61 18.75 -3.64 11.10
C SER A 61 18.66 -4.90 11.95
#